data_AF-A0A151QLR3-F1
#
_entry.id   AF-A0A151QLR3-F1
#
_cell.length_a   1.000
_cell.length_b   1.000
_cell.length_c   1.000
_cell.angle_alpha   90.00
_cell.angle_beta   90.00
_cell.angle_gamma   90.00
#
_symmetry.space_group_name_H-M   'P 1'
#
loop_
_entity.id
_entity.type
_entity.pdbx_description
1 polymer ?
#
loop_
_entity_poly.entity_id
_entity_poly.type
_entity_poly.pdbx_seq_one_letter_code
_entity_poly.pdbx_strand_id
1 'polypeptide(L)'
;MNTLYLITLCFVITLLFTLSSAMNSYHSKKIPAMYVFGDSLVDCGNNNHLPSGGPNYLPFGIDFIGRKPTGRATNGKTLVDFVAMHLGLPFAPPFLGLSNHRRNKISTGINYASGGSGILPETNNDTRLTLDKQIKFFHRTVKHNLPKLFNEKEKLEKHMSESLFFVSTGVNDHFSNGTFRGNRKFALFLLNQFSLRIQKLIICYIILINKNGTLTIYVCLVSLSEQFHIYEFSLSKIQSRFHMFALFVSNNITNGKFLSLLILWQRLHRLGARKFFVNNVPPAGCFPSKAVHETPRGKCNEKINKGISFYNRRLPQLLHDLQSKLPGFTFVLADLFGFLLEMRETGINHGILETWKPCCPNTIYGDLQCRPNDVPCPNRNTHLFFDNHPTQIVNQIFASLYFN
;
A
#
# COMPACT_ATOMS: atom_id res chain seq x y z
N MET A 1 -29.11 -58.55 -4.79
CA MET A 1 -28.31 -57.49 -5.46
C MET A 1 -26.86 -57.70 -5.08
N ASN A 2 -25.93 -57.70 -6.04
CA ASN A 2 -24.52 -58.01 -5.77
C ASN A 2 -23.82 -56.91 -4.96
N THR A 3 -23.13 -57.30 -3.89
CA THR A 3 -22.30 -56.40 -3.04
C THR A 3 -21.32 -55.58 -3.87
N LEU A 4 -20.75 -56.18 -4.92
CA LEU A 4 -19.86 -55.50 -5.87
C LEU A 4 -20.49 -54.25 -6.50
N TYR A 5 -21.80 -54.28 -6.79
CA TYR A 5 -22.54 -53.19 -7.42
C TYR A 5 -22.75 -52.00 -6.47
N LEU A 6 -22.97 -52.25 -5.17
CA LEU A 6 -23.01 -51.17 -4.17
C LEU A 6 -21.63 -50.51 -4.02
N ILE A 7 -20.55 -51.31 -4.04
CA ILE A 7 -19.18 -50.79 -3.92
C ILE A 7 -18.82 -49.90 -5.12
N THR A 8 -19.10 -50.32 -6.36
CA THR A 8 -18.89 -49.45 -7.54
C THR A 8 -19.77 -48.20 -7.50
N LEU A 9 -21.04 -48.31 -7.11
CA LEU A 9 -21.94 -47.16 -7.01
C LEU A 9 -21.41 -46.12 -6.00
N CYS A 10 -21.00 -46.56 -4.80
CA CYS A 10 -20.39 -45.68 -3.80
C CYS A 10 -19.11 -45.01 -4.30
N PHE A 11 -18.24 -45.74 -5.02
CA PHE A 11 -16.99 -45.20 -5.55
C PHE A 11 -17.22 -44.18 -6.68
N VAL A 12 -18.23 -44.41 -7.54
CA VAL A 12 -18.64 -43.44 -8.56
C VAL A 12 -19.24 -42.18 -7.91
N ILE A 13 -20.06 -42.33 -6.87
CA ILE A 13 -20.61 -41.18 -6.14
C ILE A 13 -19.51 -40.35 -5.48
N THR A 14 -18.55 -40.97 -4.76
CA THR A 14 -17.44 -40.21 -4.15
C THR A 14 -16.54 -39.56 -5.20
N LEU A 15 -16.29 -40.21 -6.34
CA LEU A 15 -15.53 -39.63 -7.45
C LEU A 15 -16.26 -38.43 -8.08
N LEU A 16 -17.58 -38.51 -8.26
CA LEU A 16 -18.39 -37.39 -8.75
C LEU A 16 -18.43 -36.22 -7.74
N PHE A 17 -18.48 -36.50 -6.44
CA PHE A 17 -18.39 -35.47 -5.40
C PHE A 17 -17.00 -34.82 -5.34
N THR A 18 -15.91 -35.56 -5.48
CA THR A 18 -14.55 -34.97 -5.51
C THR A 18 -14.30 -34.18 -6.79
N LEU A 19 -14.77 -34.66 -7.95
CA LEU A 19 -14.73 -33.90 -9.21
C LEU A 19 -15.57 -32.61 -9.14
N SER A 20 -16.79 -32.66 -8.59
CA SER A 20 -17.61 -31.46 -8.34
C SER A 20 -16.91 -30.46 -7.41
N SER A 21 -16.25 -30.94 -6.36
CA SER A 21 -15.47 -30.12 -5.42
C SER A 21 -14.25 -29.47 -6.09
N ALA A 22 -13.57 -30.21 -6.97
CA ALA A 22 -12.43 -29.73 -7.74
C ALA A 22 -12.85 -28.69 -8.79
N MET A 23 -13.96 -28.92 -9.52
CA MET A 23 -14.44 -27.97 -10.53
C MET A 23 -15.00 -26.68 -9.91
N ASN A 24 -15.64 -26.74 -8.73
CA ASN A 24 -16.00 -25.54 -7.97
C ASN A 24 -14.78 -24.75 -7.45
N SER A 25 -13.59 -25.36 -7.42
CA SER A 25 -12.34 -24.70 -7.01
C SER A 25 -11.61 -24.01 -8.19
N TYR A 26 -12.08 -24.16 -9.44
CA TYR A 26 -11.51 -23.49 -10.62
C TYR A 26 -12.23 -22.17 -11.00
N HIS A 27 -13.02 -21.59 -10.08
CA HIS A 27 -13.37 -20.18 -10.20
C HIS A 27 -12.22 -19.36 -9.61
N SER A 28 -11.44 -18.68 -10.44
CA SER A 28 -10.31 -17.86 -9.94
C SER A 28 -10.84 -16.86 -8.92
N LYS A 29 -10.26 -16.87 -7.72
CA LYS A 29 -10.84 -16.19 -6.55
C LYS A 29 -10.60 -14.68 -6.66
N LYS A 30 -11.45 -14.00 -7.42
CA LYS A 30 -11.36 -12.57 -7.72
C LYS A 30 -11.11 -11.75 -6.46
N ILE A 31 -10.09 -10.90 -6.51
CA ILE A 31 -9.78 -9.96 -5.43
C ILE A 31 -10.92 -8.93 -5.36
N PRO A 32 -11.66 -8.80 -4.25
CA PRO A 32 -12.90 -8.01 -4.21
C PRO A 32 -12.66 -6.50 -4.04
N ALA A 33 -11.47 -6.10 -3.59
CA ALA A 33 -11.08 -4.70 -3.47
C ALA A 33 -9.56 -4.52 -3.45
N MET A 34 -9.11 -3.31 -3.79
CA MET A 34 -7.72 -2.87 -3.61
C MET A 34 -7.64 -1.54 -2.83
N TYR A 35 -6.95 -1.57 -1.69
CA TYR A 35 -6.69 -0.39 -0.86
C TYR A 35 -5.24 0.06 -1.08
N VAL A 36 -5.05 1.32 -1.50
CA VAL A 36 -3.73 1.82 -1.95
C VAL A 36 -3.15 2.83 -0.96
N PHE A 37 -1.87 2.65 -0.61
CA PHE A 37 -1.08 3.50 0.28
C PHE A 37 0.25 3.82 -0.38
N GLY A 38 0.76 5.03 -0.20
CA GLY A 38 2.03 5.41 -0.81
C GLY A 38 2.24 6.88 -1.11
N ASP A 39 3.13 7.10 -2.06
CA ASP A 39 3.58 8.41 -2.54
C ASP A 39 3.02 8.76 -3.94
N SER A 40 3.72 9.61 -4.70
CA SER A 40 3.29 10.12 -6.01
C SER A 40 3.29 9.05 -7.10
N LEU A 41 3.99 7.93 -6.92
CA LEU A 41 3.98 6.80 -7.87
C LEU A 41 2.60 6.13 -7.94
N VAL A 42 1.78 6.28 -6.90
CA VAL A 42 0.47 5.63 -6.77
C VAL A 42 -0.67 6.57 -6.35
N ASP A 43 -0.42 7.86 -6.11
CA ASP A 43 -1.49 8.86 -5.92
C ASP A 43 -2.32 9.04 -7.20
N CYS A 44 -3.63 9.15 -7.02
CA CYS A 44 -4.63 9.30 -8.08
C CYS A 44 -5.42 10.61 -8.02
N GLY A 45 -5.02 11.53 -7.11
CA GLY A 45 -5.62 12.86 -6.97
C GLY A 45 -5.91 13.31 -5.53
N ASN A 46 -5.48 12.59 -4.50
CA ASN A 46 -5.68 13.06 -3.10
C ASN A 46 -5.02 14.43 -2.90
N ASN A 47 -3.87 14.64 -3.52
CA ASN A 47 -3.12 15.88 -3.46
C ASN A 47 -3.83 17.11 -4.02
N ASN A 48 -4.83 16.93 -4.89
CA ASN A 48 -5.62 18.04 -5.43
C ASN A 48 -6.51 18.71 -4.36
N HIS A 49 -6.69 18.05 -3.22
CA HIS A 49 -7.50 18.49 -2.09
C HIS A 49 -6.64 18.95 -0.89
N LEU A 50 -5.35 19.19 -1.11
CA LEU A 50 -4.40 19.68 -0.11
C LEU A 50 -3.86 21.06 -0.53
N PRO A 51 -3.49 21.95 0.42
CA PRO A 51 -2.99 23.29 0.10
C PRO A 51 -1.75 23.31 -0.80
N SER A 52 -0.92 22.26 -0.71
CA SER A 52 0.31 22.08 -1.50
C SER A 52 0.07 21.50 -2.90
N GLY A 53 -1.19 21.26 -3.29
CA GLY A 53 -1.61 20.85 -4.63
C GLY A 53 -1.11 19.48 -5.09
N GLY A 54 -1.55 19.10 -6.29
CA GLY A 54 -1.08 17.94 -7.06
C GLY A 54 -0.81 18.32 -8.52
N PRO A 55 -0.31 17.38 -9.34
CA PRO A 55 -0.14 17.57 -10.79
C PRO A 55 -1.51 17.53 -11.50
N ASN A 56 -2.33 18.54 -11.24
CA ASN A 56 -3.71 18.65 -11.73
C ASN A 56 -3.84 19.66 -12.88
N TYR A 57 -2.88 19.63 -13.80
CA TYR A 57 -2.76 20.52 -14.96
C TYR A 57 -2.12 19.76 -16.13
N LEU A 58 -2.40 20.19 -17.37
CA LEU A 58 -1.73 19.63 -18.54
C LEU A 58 -0.23 19.99 -18.52
N PRO A 59 0.67 19.10 -18.96
CA PRO A 59 0.40 17.86 -19.71
C PRO A 59 0.21 16.59 -18.85
N PHE A 60 0.11 16.67 -17.53
CA PHE A 60 -0.24 15.48 -16.72
C PHE A 60 -1.64 14.98 -17.08
N GLY A 61 -1.80 13.66 -17.18
CA GLY A 61 -3.08 13.04 -17.61
C GLY A 61 -3.48 13.27 -19.07
N ILE A 62 -2.58 13.76 -19.95
CA ILE A 62 -2.83 13.94 -21.39
C ILE A 62 -3.32 12.66 -22.11
N ASP A 63 -2.87 11.49 -21.64
CA ASP A 63 -3.30 10.17 -22.13
C ASP A 63 -4.29 9.46 -21.20
N PHE A 64 -4.74 10.12 -20.13
CA PHE A 64 -5.79 9.58 -19.27
C PHE A 64 -7.15 9.65 -19.96
N ILE A 65 -8.14 8.94 -19.41
CA ILE A 65 -9.50 8.89 -19.95
C ILE A 65 -10.07 10.32 -20.04
N GLY A 66 -10.49 10.72 -21.24
CA GLY A 66 -11.00 12.07 -21.53
C GLY A 66 -9.92 13.15 -21.66
N ARG A 67 -8.62 12.80 -21.69
CA ARG A 67 -7.46 13.70 -21.81
C ARG A 67 -7.43 14.82 -20.76
N LYS A 68 -7.77 14.48 -19.51
CA LYS A 68 -7.86 15.42 -18.40
C LYS A 68 -6.86 15.09 -17.29
N PRO A 69 -6.20 16.09 -16.69
CA PRO A 69 -5.43 15.88 -15.48
C PRO A 69 -6.33 15.38 -14.35
N THR A 70 -5.77 14.52 -13.51
CA THR A 70 -6.45 13.97 -12.32
C THR A 70 -5.64 14.10 -11.03
N GLY A 71 -4.43 14.68 -11.08
CA GLY A 71 -3.48 14.66 -9.96
C GLY A 71 -2.58 13.42 -9.92
N ARG A 72 -2.61 12.57 -10.95
CA ARG A 72 -1.62 11.50 -11.17
C ARG A 72 -0.30 12.10 -11.68
N ALA A 73 0.81 11.72 -11.07
CA ALA A 73 2.15 12.16 -11.49
C ALA A 73 2.66 11.32 -12.68
N THR A 74 1.96 11.36 -13.82
CA THR A 74 2.35 10.69 -15.07
C THR A 74 1.49 11.21 -16.25
N ASN A 75 1.80 10.81 -17.47
CA ASN A 75 1.00 11.15 -18.66
C ASN A 75 -0.40 10.54 -18.68
N GLY A 76 -0.64 9.45 -17.96
CA GLY A 76 -1.92 8.74 -17.97
C GLY A 76 -2.18 7.95 -16.70
N LYS A 77 -2.24 6.62 -16.82
CA LYS A 77 -2.51 5.69 -15.71
C LYS A 77 -1.27 5.45 -14.85
N THR A 78 -1.46 5.37 -13.53
CA THR A 78 -0.42 4.91 -12.60
C THR A 78 -0.37 3.39 -12.54
N LEU A 79 0.66 2.82 -11.92
CA LEU A 79 0.80 1.38 -11.71
C LEU A 79 -0.48 0.75 -11.13
N VAL A 80 -1.06 1.36 -10.08
CA VAL A 80 -2.26 0.82 -9.42
C VAL A 80 -3.52 0.88 -10.27
N ASP A 81 -3.58 1.74 -11.29
CA ASP A 81 -4.70 1.70 -12.26
C ASP A 81 -4.59 0.45 -13.15
N PHE A 82 -3.38 0.12 -13.62
CA PHE A 82 -3.16 -1.10 -14.40
C PHE A 82 -3.34 -2.36 -13.57
N VAL A 83 -2.90 -2.38 -12.30
CA VAL A 83 -3.21 -3.49 -11.38
C VAL A 83 -4.72 -3.65 -11.20
N ALA A 84 -5.48 -2.55 -11.05
CA ALA A 84 -6.93 -2.63 -10.99
C ALA A 84 -7.54 -3.25 -12.27
N MET A 85 -7.02 -2.92 -13.47
CA MET A 85 -7.46 -3.52 -14.73
C MET A 85 -7.25 -5.04 -14.76
N HIS A 86 -6.05 -5.53 -14.43
CA HIS A 86 -5.77 -6.98 -14.41
C HIS A 86 -6.61 -7.72 -13.36
N LEU A 87 -6.96 -7.06 -12.25
CA LEU A 87 -7.86 -7.62 -11.23
C LEU A 87 -9.36 -7.52 -11.58
N GLY A 88 -9.73 -6.88 -12.69
CA GLY A 88 -11.12 -6.63 -13.05
C GLY A 88 -11.84 -5.65 -12.11
N LEU A 89 -11.08 -4.78 -11.43
CA LEU A 89 -11.57 -3.78 -10.48
C LEU A 89 -11.68 -2.39 -11.14
N PRO A 90 -12.62 -1.53 -10.71
CA PRO A 90 -12.59 -0.12 -11.06
C PRO A 90 -11.36 0.56 -10.42
N PHE A 91 -10.87 1.65 -11.04
CA PHE A 91 -9.77 2.43 -10.46
C PHE A 91 -10.13 2.93 -9.06
N ALA A 92 -9.25 2.67 -8.10
CA ALA A 92 -9.43 3.10 -6.71
C ALA A 92 -9.44 4.65 -6.63
N PRO A 93 -10.56 5.28 -6.25
CA PRO A 93 -10.69 6.73 -6.22
C PRO A 93 -9.91 7.36 -5.06
N PRO A 94 -9.50 8.64 -5.16
CA PRO A 94 -8.81 9.34 -4.08
C PRO A 94 -9.76 9.60 -2.90
N PHE A 95 -9.40 9.15 -1.70
CA PHE A 95 -10.21 9.32 -0.47
C PHE A 95 -10.68 10.76 -0.25
N LEU A 96 -9.80 11.75 -0.45
CA LEU A 96 -10.12 13.17 -0.25
C LEU A 96 -11.06 13.74 -1.33
N GLY A 97 -11.09 13.16 -2.53
CA GLY A 97 -12.01 13.53 -3.60
C GLY A 97 -13.42 12.93 -3.47
N LEU A 98 -13.71 12.21 -2.39
CA LEU A 98 -15.00 11.55 -2.16
C LEU A 98 -15.82 12.21 -1.05
N SER A 99 -17.02 12.63 -1.42
CA SER A 99 -18.08 12.98 -0.46
C SER A 99 -18.42 11.79 0.46
N ASN A 100 -18.95 12.09 1.64
CA ASN A 100 -19.38 11.06 2.60
C ASN A 100 -20.39 10.07 1.97
N HIS A 101 -21.28 10.54 1.08
CA HIS A 101 -22.22 9.70 0.34
C HIS A 101 -21.53 8.71 -0.59
N ARG A 102 -20.55 9.16 -1.38
CA ARG A 102 -19.78 8.27 -2.28
C ARG A 102 -18.96 7.25 -1.49
N ARG A 103 -18.32 7.64 -0.38
CA ARG A 103 -17.58 6.70 0.48
C ARG A 103 -18.48 5.60 1.05
N ASN A 104 -19.75 5.88 1.36
CA ASN A 104 -20.71 4.86 1.81
C ASN A 104 -21.18 3.91 0.69
N LYS A 105 -20.75 4.07 -0.56
CA LYS A 105 -21.16 3.25 -1.73
C LYS A 105 -20.01 2.46 -2.38
N ILE A 106 -18.79 2.57 -1.88
CA ILE A 106 -17.60 1.94 -2.46
C ILE A 106 -17.15 0.76 -1.60
N SER A 107 -17.30 -0.45 -2.13
CA SER A 107 -16.74 -1.68 -1.57
C SER A 107 -15.42 -2.09 -2.23
N THR A 108 -15.17 -1.70 -3.49
CA THR A 108 -14.04 -2.13 -4.35
C THR A 108 -12.67 -1.53 -3.99
N GLY A 109 -12.58 -0.79 -2.89
CA GLY A 109 -11.35 -0.17 -2.41
C GLY A 109 -11.22 1.32 -2.71
N ILE A 110 -10.28 1.96 -2.02
CA ILE A 110 -10.04 3.41 -2.05
C ILE A 110 -8.53 3.65 -2.00
N ASN A 111 -8.08 4.71 -2.66
CA ASN A 111 -6.69 5.14 -2.67
C ASN A 111 -6.45 6.26 -1.65
N TYR A 112 -5.51 6.04 -0.75
CA TYR A 112 -5.11 6.96 0.32
C TYR A 112 -3.72 7.58 0.11
N ALA A 113 -3.01 7.20 -0.96
CA ALA A 113 -1.66 7.69 -1.27
C ALA A 113 -1.64 9.21 -1.51
N SER A 114 -0.46 9.81 -1.32
CA SER A 114 -0.28 11.27 -1.45
C SER A 114 1.15 11.57 -1.90
N GLY A 115 1.28 12.32 -3.00
CA GLY A 115 2.57 12.73 -3.54
C GLY A 115 3.48 13.39 -2.49
N GLY A 116 4.74 12.97 -2.40
CA GLY A 116 5.68 13.43 -1.37
C GLY A 116 5.48 12.81 0.02
N SER A 117 4.59 11.84 0.19
CA SER A 117 4.57 11.04 1.43
C SER A 117 5.84 10.21 1.56
N GLY A 118 6.33 10.10 2.78
CA GLY A 118 7.28 9.07 3.18
C GLY A 118 6.64 8.01 4.08
N ILE A 119 7.48 7.12 4.58
CA ILE A 119 7.23 6.25 5.74
C ILE A 119 7.24 7.08 7.02
N LEU A 120 8.14 8.06 7.12
CA LEU A 120 8.30 8.93 8.28
C LEU A 120 7.28 10.09 8.25
N PRO A 121 6.71 10.50 9.40
CA PRO A 121 5.81 11.65 9.47
C PRO A 121 6.50 12.97 9.06
N GLU A 122 7.79 13.11 9.37
CA GLU A 122 8.54 14.36 9.20
C GLU A 122 8.90 14.64 7.73
N THR A 123 8.83 13.63 6.84
CA THR A 123 9.31 13.69 5.45
C THR A 123 8.67 14.81 4.60
N ASN A 124 7.48 15.29 4.96
CA ASN A 124 6.81 16.38 4.25
C ASN A 124 6.38 17.56 5.14
N ASN A 125 6.87 17.66 6.38
CA ASN A 125 6.50 18.72 7.33
C ASN A 125 4.98 18.95 7.41
N ASP A 126 4.20 17.87 7.46
CA ASP A 126 2.73 17.83 7.45
C ASP A 126 1.99 18.45 6.23
N THR A 127 2.72 18.94 5.21
CA THR A 127 2.14 19.54 3.98
C THR A 127 1.45 18.53 3.06
N ARG A 128 1.64 17.22 3.30
CA ARG A 128 1.08 16.09 2.53
C ARG A 128 0.42 15.06 3.49
N LEU A 129 -0.22 14.02 2.95
CA LEU A 129 -0.70 12.92 3.80
C LEU A 129 0.46 11.98 4.16
N THR A 130 1.02 12.15 5.36
CA THR A 130 1.93 11.15 5.97
C THR A 130 1.27 9.76 6.01
N LEU A 131 2.06 8.70 5.94
CA LEU A 131 1.54 7.32 5.91
C LEU A 131 0.61 7.01 7.10
N ASP A 132 0.84 7.59 8.28
CA ASP A 132 -0.08 7.49 9.42
C ASP A 132 -1.45 8.16 9.18
N LYS A 133 -1.51 9.30 8.45
CA LYS A 133 -2.79 9.91 8.01
C LYS A 133 -3.51 9.01 7.00
N GLN A 134 -2.77 8.36 6.09
CA GLN A 134 -3.33 7.41 5.11
C GLN A 134 -3.97 6.20 5.81
N ILE A 135 -3.25 5.58 6.75
CA ILE A 135 -3.73 4.48 7.61
C ILE A 135 -4.97 4.91 8.40
N LYS A 136 -4.99 6.13 8.95
CA LYS A 136 -6.14 6.69 9.68
C LYS A 136 -7.38 6.87 8.79
N PHE A 137 -7.22 7.21 7.50
CA PHE A 137 -8.32 7.27 6.55
C PHE A 137 -8.83 5.88 6.15
N PHE A 138 -7.94 4.89 6.04
CA PHE A 138 -8.32 3.49 5.90
C PHE A 138 -9.12 2.98 7.10
N HIS A 139 -8.64 3.19 8.34
CA HIS A 139 -9.38 2.82 9.56
C HIS A 139 -10.77 3.47 9.63
N ARG A 140 -10.90 4.74 9.20
CA ARG A 140 -12.22 5.40 9.06
C ARG A 140 -13.12 4.68 8.05
N THR A 141 -12.57 4.24 6.93
CA THR A 141 -13.32 3.51 5.89
C THR A 141 -13.84 2.17 6.42
N VAL A 142 -12.97 1.38 7.07
CA VAL A 142 -13.35 0.11 7.71
C VAL A 142 -14.36 0.30 8.84
N LYS A 143 -14.25 1.37 9.64
CA LYS A 143 -15.13 1.61 10.80
C LYS A 143 -16.49 2.23 10.44
N HIS A 144 -16.57 3.07 9.40
CA HIS A 144 -17.74 3.93 9.17
C HIS A 144 -18.37 3.84 7.77
N ASN A 145 -17.66 3.30 6.79
CA ASN A 145 -18.12 3.23 5.40
C ASN A 145 -18.48 1.79 5.01
N LEU A 146 -17.54 0.85 5.13
CA LEU A 146 -17.79 -0.55 4.74
C LEU A 146 -18.94 -1.22 5.51
N PRO A 147 -19.15 -1.03 6.84
CA PRO A 147 -20.25 -1.68 7.56
C PRO A 147 -21.66 -1.33 7.09
N LYS A 148 -21.81 -0.35 6.18
CA LYS A 148 -23.09 0.01 5.54
C LYS A 148 -23.36 -0.76 4.24
N LEU A 149 -22.35 -1.49 3.75
CA LEU A 149 -22.39 -2.26 2.49
C LEU A 149 -22.40 -3.77 2.73
N PHE A 150 -22.21 -4.22 3.97
CA PHE A 150 -22.22 -5.63 4.36
C PHE A 150 -23.22 -5.86 5.47
N ASN A 151 -24.28 -6.61 5.16
CA ASN A 151 -25.36 -6.93 6.10
C ASN A 151 -24.90 -7.83 7.27
N GLU A 152 -23.79 -8.55 7.09
CA GLU A 152 -23.18 -9.43 8.09
C GLU A 152 -21.72 -9.07 8.28
N LYS A 153 -21.25 -9.20 9.53
CA LYS A 153 -19.87 -8.91 9.91
C LYS A 153 -18.89 -9.89 9.28
N GLU A 154 -19.28 -11.14 9.18
CA GLU A 154 -18.51 -12.26 8.63
C GLU A 154 -18.26 -12.06 7.13
N LYS A 155 -19.21 -11.42 6.41
CA LYS A 155 -19.03 -11.02 5.00
C LYS A 155 -18.01 -9.88 4.85
N LEU A 156 -18.00 -8.90 5.77
CA LEU A 156 -16.98 -7.86 5.81
C LEU A 156 -15.59 -8.44 6.17
N GLU A 157 -15.51 -9.34 7.16
CA GLU A 157 -14.26 -10.04 7.53
C GLU A 157 -13.70 -10.85 6.35
N LYS A 158 -14.56 -11.56 5.62
CA LYS A 158 -14.18 -12.25 4.38
C LYS A 158 -13.68 -11.27 3.32
N HIS A 159 -14.43 -10.20 3.05
CA HIS A 159 -14.04 -9.15 2.09
C HIS A 159 -12.66 -8.57 2.42
N MET A 160 -12.42 -8.19 3.68
CA MET A 160 -11.14 -7.62 4.13
C MET A 160 -9.97 -8.60 4.01
N SER A 161 -10.16 -9.88 4.37
CA SER A 161 -9.12 -10.91 4.24
C SER A 161 -8.84 -11.33 2.79
N GLU A 162 -9.81 -11.16 1.89
CA GLU A 162 -9.65 -11.48 0.46
C GLU A 162 -9.10 -10.32 -0.38
N SER A 163 -9.23 -9.08 0.09
CA SER A 163 -8.77 -7.83 -0.55
C SER A 163 -7.25 -7.67 -0.62
N LEU A 164 -6.78 -6.86 -1.58
CA LEU A 164 -5.38 -6.49 -1.77
C LEU A 164 -5.04 -5.15 -1.11
N PHE A 165 -3.85 -5.06 -0.52
CA PHE A 165 -3.31 -3.87 0.14
C PHE A 165 -2.01 -3.47 -0.54
N PHE A 166 -2.09 -2.47 -1.41
CA PHE A 166 -0.97 -2.00 -2.22
C PHE A 166 -0.18 -0.93 -1.46
N VAL A 167 1.13 -1.10 -1.34
CA VAL A 167 2.02 -0.19 -0.59
C VAL A 167 3.25 0.15 -1.43
N SER A 168 3.40 1.43 -1.79
CA SER A 168 4.57 1.95 -2.52
C SER A 168 5.03 3.27 -1.89
N THR A 169 6.08 3.22 -1.09
CA THR A 169 6.55 4.33 -0.26
C THR A 169 8.04 4.17 0.08
N GLY A 170 8.66 5.20 0.66
CA GLY A 170 10.04 5.18 1.15
C GLY A 170 11.00 6.06 0.36
N VAL A 171 10.70 6.35 -0.91
CA VAL A 171 11.63 7.12 -1.78
C VAL A 171 11.85 8.54 -1.27
N ASN A 172 10.80 9.18 -0.74
CA ASN A 172 10.88 10.56 -0.25
C ASN A 172 11.69 10.67 1.06
N ASP A 173 11.68 9.64 1.93
CA ASP A 173 12.40 9.68 3.22
C ASP A 173 13.92 9.77 3.06
N HIS A 174 14.43 9.31 1.91
CA HIS A 174 15.84 9.42 1.54
C HIS A 174 16.29 10.86 1.26
N PHE A 175 15.37 11.82 1.13
CA PHE A 175 15.67 13.23 0.87
C PHE A 175 15.03 14.14 1.93
N SER A 176 15.80 15.06 2.50
CA SER A 176 15.27 16.10 3.41
C SER A 176 15.98 17.41 3.10
N ASN A 177 15.21 18.48 2.85
CA ASN A 177 15.74 19.79 2.42
C ASN A 177 16.79 19.67 1.30
N GLY A 178 16.48 18.87 0.26
CA GLY A 178 17.38 18.58 -0.87
C GLY A 178 18.54 17.62 -0.58
N THR A 179 18.85 17.35 0.69
CA THR A 179 20.00 16.52 1.11
C THR A 179 19.65 15.04 1.18
N PHE A 180 20.51 14.19 0.59
CA PHE A 180 20.37 12.73 0.64
C PHE A 180 20.83 12.14 1.97
N ARG A 181 20.00 11.27 2.57
CA ARG A 181 20.19 10.68 3.91
C ARG A 181 20.56 9.19 3.92
N GLY A 182 20.56 8.52 2.77
CA GLY A 182 20.66 7.05 2.69
C GLY A 182 21.99 6.48 3.17
N ASN A 183 21.95 5.69 4.23
CA ASN A 183 23.07 4.92 4.78
C ASN A 183 22.54 3.69 5.55
N ARG A 184 23.44 2.79 6.01
CA ARG A 184 23.06 1.56 6.73
C ARG A 184 22.19 1.80 7.97
N LYS A 185 22.53 2.79 8.80
CA LYS A 185 21.80 3.12 10.04
C LYS A 185 20.42 3.71 9.72
N PHE A 186 20.35 4.60 8.73
CA PHE A 186 19.08 5.18 8.29
C PHE A 186 18.15 4.14 7.68
N ALA A 187 18.66 3.19 6.89
CA ALA A 187 17.88 2.10 6.32
C ALA A 187 17.25 1.19 7.39
N LEU A 188 18.01 0.83 8.45
CA LEU A 188 17.49 0.05 9.58
C LEU A 188 16.38 0.81 10.33
N PHE A 189 16.60 2.10 10.61
CA PHE A 189 15.56 2.95 11.19
C PHE A 189 14.28 3.00 10.33
N LEU A 190 14.44 3.19 9.01
CA LEU A 190 13.32 3.28 8.08
C LEU A 190 12.54 1.96 7.98
N LEU A 191 13.22 0.81 8.04
CA LEU A 191 12.59 -0.53 8.10
C LEU A 191 11.77 -0.73 9.37
N ASN A 192 12.30 -0.32 10.53
CA ASN A 192 11.54 -0.37 11.79
C ASN A 192 10.28 0.52 11.71
N GLN A 193 10.41 1.72 11.14
CA GLN A 193 9.30 2.64 10.93
C GLN A 193 8.27 2.13 9.89
N PHE A 194 8.71 1.37 8.88
CA PHE A 194 7.83 0.70 7.93
C PHE A 194 7.06 -0.44 8.60
N SER A 195 7.75 -1.31 9.33
CA SER A 195 7.19 -2.43 10.10
C SER A 195 6.04 -1.99 11.00
N LEU A 196 6.25 -0.91 11.76
CA LEU A 196 5.24 -0.31 12.64
C LEU A 196 3.96 0.08 11.89
N ARG A 197 4.07 0.52 10.64
CA ARG A 197 2.95 1.03 9.84
C ARG A 197 2.22 -0.08 9.10
N ILE A 198 2.93 -1.11 8.63
CA ILE A 198 2.32 -2.35 8.17
C ILE A 198 1.52 -3.02 9.31
N GLN A 199 2.08 -3.09 10.52
CA GLN A 199 1.36 -3.66 11.68
C GLN A 199 0.08 -2.89 12.03
N LYS A 200 0.05 -1.55 11.90
CA LYS A 200 -1.19 -0.74 12.06
C LYS A 200 -2.26 -1.00 11.00
N LEU A 201 -1.91 -1.55 9.82
CA LEU A 201 -2.91 -1.97 8.83
C LEU A 201 -3.52 -3.34 9.16
N ILE A 202 -2.81 -4.18 9.91
CA ILE A 202 -3.17 -5.56 10.25
C ILE A 202 -3.92 -5.64 11.59
N ILE A 203 -3.53 -4.80 12.56
CA ILE A 203 -4.08 -4.75 13.92
C ILE A 203 -5.03 -3.55 14.05
N CYS A 204 -6.34 -3.82 14.10
CA CYS A 204 -7.30 -2.87 14.63
C CYS A 204 -7.38 -3.00 16.17
N TYR A 205 -7.20 -1.90 16.89
CA TYR A 205 -7.13 -1.85 18.37
C TYR A 205 -8.42 -2.27 19.08
N ILE A 206 -8.34 -3.15 20.10
CA ILE A 206 -9.25 -3.22 21.27
C ILE A 206 -8.50 -3.62 22.56
N ILE A 207 -8.97 -3.10 23.68
CA ILE A 207 -8.46 -3.25 25.06
C ILE A 207 -9.23 -4.38 25.78
N LEU A 208 -8.59 -5.12 26.70
CA LEU A 208 -9.09 -6.23 27.56
C LEU A 208 -8.52 -6.04 29.00
N ILE A 209 -9.18 -6.48 30.09
CA ILE A 209 -8.90 -6.08 31.50
C ILE A 209 -9.25 -7.22 32.48
N ASN A 210 -8.53 -7.57 33.56
CA ASN A 210 -8.85 -8.78 34.37
C ASN A 210 -9.74 -8.56 35.65
N LYS A 211 -10.14 -9.65 36.34
CA LYS A 211 -11.28 -9.73 37.30
C LYS A 211 -11.02 -9.37 38.78
N ASN A 212 -9.79 -9.08 39.20
CA ASN A 212 -9.44 -8.87 40.63
C ASN A 212 -9.38 -7.38 41.05
N GLY A 213 -9.96 -6.48 40.26
CA GLY A 213 -9.87 -5.02 40.47
C GLY A 213 -8.61 -4.37 39.88
N THR A 214 -7.61 -5.16 39.49
CA THR A 214 -6.40 -4.69 38.77
C THR A 214 -6.55 -4.78 37.25
N LEU A 215 -6.07 -3.72 36.57
CA LEU A 215 -6.41 -3.39 35.18
C LEU A 215 -5.35 -3.84 34.16
N THR A 216 -5.05 -5.14 34.06
CA THR A 216 -4.02 -5.62 33.12
C THR A 216 -4.52 -5.57 31.67
N ILE A 217 -3.98 -4.63 30.87
CA ILE A 217 -4.34 -4.46 29.46
C ILE A 217 -3.32 -5.12 28.52
N TYR A 218 -3.75 -6.15 27.79
CA TYR A 218 -3.01 -6.65 26.62
C TYR A 218 -3.22 -5.72 25.42
N VAL A 219 -2.49 -4.60 25.41
CA VAL A 219 -2.26 -3.86 24.17
C VAL A 219 -1.12 -4.54 23.44
N CYS A 220 -1.29 -4.87 22.15
CA CYS A 220 -0.15 -5.08 21.28
C CYS A 220 0.49 -3.70 20.98
N LEU A 221 1.18 -3.16 21.97
CA LEU A 221 2.08 -2.02 21.81
C LEU A 221 3.31 -2.57 21.10
N VAL A 222 3.45 -2.26 19.82
CA VAL A 222 4.78 -2.22 19.22
C VAL A 222 5.46 -0.97 19.78
N SER A 223 6.03 -1.10 20.99
CA SER A 223 6.87 -0.09 21.62
C SER A 223 8.11 0.12 20.77
N LEU A 224 8.59 1.35 20.69
CA LEU A 224 9.78 1.76 19.93
C LEU A 224 11.10 1.44 20.68
N SER A 225 11.17 0.29 21.35
CA SER A 225 12.31 -0.16 22.16
C SER A 225 12.53 -1.66 22.00
N GLU A 226 13.77 -2.09 21.79
CA GLU A 226 14.17 -3.44 21.35
C GLU A 226 14.06 -4.56 22.42
N GLN A 227 13.08 -4.49 23.33
CA GLN A 227 12.82 -5.53 24.33
C GLN A 227 11.32 -5.76 24.51
N PHE A 228 10.94 -7.04 24.61
CA PHE A 228 9.59 -7.46 25.01
C PHE A 228 9.38 -7.13 26.48
N HIS A 229 8.52 -6.15 26.78
CA HIS A 229 8.11 -5.81 28.14
C HIS A 229 6.60 -5.96 28.30
N ILE A 230 6.20 -6.67 29.36
CA ILE A 230 4.81 -6.76 29.81
C ILE A 230 4.58 -5.56 30.73
N TYR A 231 3.65 -4.66 30.38
CA TYR A 231 3.31 -3.51 31.21
C TYR A 231 2.01 -3.74 31.98
N GLU A 232 2.09 -3.64 33.30
CA GLU A 232 0.95 -3.64 34.22
C GLU A 232 0.62 -2.20 34.63
N PHE A 233 -0.64 -1.78 34.46
CA PHE A 233 -1.07 -0.40 34.73
C PHE A 233 -2.13 -0.35 35.84
N SER A 234 -1.91 0.53 36.83
CA SER A 234 -2.89 0.87 37.87
C SER A 234 -3.62 2.18 37.55
N LEU A 235 -4.90 2.26 37.93
CA LEU A 235 -5.87 3.25 37.43
C LEU A 235 -5.66 4.72 37.88
N SER A 236 -4.72 5.01 38.78
CA SER A 236 -4.64 6.31 39.47
C SER A 236 -4.08 7.49 38.65
N LYS A 237 -3.65 7.30 37.38
CA LYS A 237 -2.88 8.31 36.61
C LYS A 237 -3.38 8.67 35.20
N ILE A 238 -4.59 8.28 34.78
CA ILE A 238 -5.03 8.44 33.38
C ILE A 238 -5.89 9.71 33.15
N GLN A 239 -5.35 10.69 32.42
CA GLN A 239 -6.06 11.92 32.06
C GLN A 239 -7.17 11.73 30.99
N SER A 240 -8.36 12.24 31.35
CA SER A 240 -9.59 12.61 30.61
C SER A 240 -10.02 11.98 29.27
N ARG A 241 -9.14 11.64 28.30
CA ARG A 241 -9.58 11.25 26.94
C ARG A 241 -9.59 9.74 26.64
N PHE A 242 -9.00 8.90 27.49
CA PHE A 242 -9.01 7.44 27.34
C PHE A 242 -10.03 6.72 28.26
N HIS A 243 -10.73 7.47 29.10
CA HIS A 243 -11.47 6.96 30.25
C HIS A 243 -12.66 6.04 29.87
N MET A 244 -13.54 6.45 28.95
CA MET A 244 -14.73 5.66 28.59
C MET A 244 -14.43 4.30 27.94
N PHE A 245 -13.35 4.17 27.15
CA PHE A 245 -13.06 2.91 26.48
C PHE A 245 -12.43 1.89 27.43
N ALA A 246 -11.59 2.34 28.36
CA ALA A 246 -11.13 1.50 29.48
C ALA A 246 -12.30 1.01 30.34
N LEU A 247 -13.27 1.89 30.66
CA LEU A 247 -14.48 1.54 31.43
C LEU A 247 -15.37 0.50 30.72
N PHE A 248 -15.63 0.66 29.42
CA PHE A 248 -16.43 -0.31 28.64
C PHE A 248 -15.84 -1.71 28.68
N VAL A 249 -14.52 -1.81 28.55
CA VAL A 249 -13.82 -3.09 28.56
C VAL A 249 -13.81 -3.69 29.97
N SER A 250 -13.54 -2.87 30.99
CA SER A 250 -13.56 -3.29 32.40
C SER A 250 -14.88 -3.98 32.73
N ASN A 251 -16.00 -3.31 32.40
CA ASN A 251 -17.36 -3.83 32.60
C ASN A 251 -17.64 -5.15 31.87
N ASN A 252 -17.00 -5.46 30.74
CA ASN A 252 -17.29 -6.73 30.05
C ASN A 252 -16.52 -7.91 30.66
N ILE A 253 -15.32 -7.71 31.24
CA ILE A 253 -14.58 -8.81 31.87
C ILE A 253 -15.04 -9.04 33.31
N THR A 254 -15.32 -7.98 34.08
CA THR A 254 -15.88 -8.12 35.43
C THR A 254 -17.21 -8.89 35.40
N ASN A 255 -18.04 -8.67 34.38
CA ASN A 255 -19.26 -9.45 34.09
C ASN A 255 -19.02 -10.81 33.40
N GLY A 256 -17.78 -11.31 33.35
CA GLY A 256 -17.44 -12.67 32.94
C GLY A 256 -17.43 -12.96 31.43
N LYS A 257 -17.54 -11.97 30.55
CA LYS A 257 -17.71 -12.18 29.09
C LYS A 257 -16.39 -12.42 28.33
N PHE A 258 -15.45 -13.18 28.91
CA PHE A 258 -14.10 -13.39 28.35
C PHE A 258 -14.13 -13.97 26.92
N LEU A 259 -15.02 -14.94 26.65
CA LEU A 259 -15.20 -15.51 25.32
C LEU A 259 -15.61 -14.44 24.28
N SER A 260 -16.47 -13.49 24.65
CA SER A 260 -16.86 -12.38 23.77
C SER A 260 -15.67 -11.51 23.39
N LEU A 261 -14.66 -11.40 24.26
CA LEU A 261 -13.48 -10.57 24.07
C LEU A 261 -12.36 -11.28 23.30
N LEU A 262 -12.20 -12.59 23.46
CA LEU A 262 -11.36 -13.42 22.58
C LEU A 262 -11.91 -13.41 21.14
N ILE A 263 -13.23 -13.61 21.01
CA ILE A 263 -13.96 -13.48 19.74
C ILE A 263 -13.75 -12.08 19.16
N LEU A 264 -13.83 -11.03 19.98
CA LEU A 264 -13.60 -9.65 19.55
C LEU A 264 -12.17 -9.41 19.04
N TRP A 265 -11.15 -9.99 19.69
CA TRP A 265 -9.75 -9.96 19.22
C TRP A 265 -9.56 -10.67 17.88
N GLN A 266 -10.07 -11.90 17.74
CA GLN A 266 -10.05 -12.64 16.48
C GLN A 266 -10.78 -11.88 15.35
N ARG A 267 -11.89 -11.21 15.67
CA ARG A 267 -12.66 -10.40 14.72
C ARG A 267 -11.90 -9.15 14.24
N LEU A 268 -11.19 -8.44 15.12
CA LEU A 268 -10.38 -7.27 14.73
C LEU A 268 -9.22 -7.66 13.82
N HIS A 269 -8.59 -8.79 14.16
CA HIS A 269 -7.57 -9.40 13.33
C HIS A 269 -8.16 -9.65 11.93
N ARG A 270 -9.31 -10.33 11.82
CA ARG A 270 -10.01 -10.57 10.53
C ARG A 270 -10.49 -9.31 9.78
N LEU A 271 -10.66 -8.17 10.45
CA LEU A 271 -11.00 -6.88 9.81
C LEU A 271 -9.77 -6.09 9.31
N GLY A 272 -8.56 -6.49 9.69
CA GLY A 272 -7.31 -5.90 9.22
C GLY A 272 -6.86 -6.40 7.84
N ALA A 273 -5.87 -5.74 7.26
CA ALA A 273 -5.23 -6.11 6.01
C ALA A 273 -4.54 -7.49 6.05
N ARG A 274 -4.59 -8.27 4.96
CA ARG A 274 -3.99 -9.63 4.93
C ARG A 274 -3.12 -9.94 3.72
N LYS A 275 -3.51 -9.52 2.51
CA LYS A 275 -2.73 -9.72 1.29
C LYS A 275 -2.09 -8.41 0.87
N PHE A 276 -0.77 -8.33 0.96
CA PHE A 276 -0.02 -7.12 0.64
C PHE A 276 0.67 -7.24 -0.72
N PHE A 277 0.69 -6.16 -1.46
CA PHE A 277 1.61 -5.96 -2.57
C PHE A 277 2.52 -4.79 -2.18
N VAL A 278 3.81 -5.05 -2.04
CA VAL A 278 4.78 -4.07 -1.54
C VAL A 278 5.80 -3.82 -2.64
N ASN A 279 5.89 -2.58 -3.12
CA ASN A 279 7.05 -2.16 -3.91
C ASN A 279 8.24 -1.93 -2.98
N ASN A 280 9.44 -2.36 -3.39
CA ASN A 280 10.66 -1.81 -2.81
C ASN A 280 10.90 -0.36 -3.31
N VAL A 281 11.88 0.34 -2.73
CA VAL A 281 12.14 1.75 -3.06
C VAL A 281 12.86 1.83 -4.41
N PRO A 282 12.38 2.60 -5.41
CA PRO A 282 13.02 2.71 -6.74
C PRO A 282 14.42 3.35 -6.71
N PRO A 283 15.25 3.21 -7.76
CA PRO A 283 16.57 3.81 -7.86
C PRO A 283 16.46 5.32 -8.07
N ALA A 284 16.22 6.09 -7.01
CA ALA A 284 16.05 7.54 -7.13
C ALA A 284 17.30 8.26 -7.68
N GLY A 285 18.48 7.62 -7.64
CA GLY A 285 19.68 8.14 -8.30
C GLY A 285 19.59 8.10 -9.83
N CYS A 286 18.71 7.28 -10.39
CA CYS A 286 18.43 7.16 -11.82
C CYS A 286 17.29 8.06 -12.31
N PHE A 287 16.60 8.79 -11.41
CA PHE A 287 15.56 9.74 -11.82
C PHE A 287 16.18 10.91 -12.61
N PRO A 288 15.49 11.48 -13.62
CA PRO A 288 16.02 12.56 -14.44
C PRO A 288 16.62 13.74 -13.65
N SER A 289 15.96 14.19 -12.57
CA SER A 289 16.47 15.26 -11.67
C SER A 289 17.74 14.92 -10.88
N LYS A 290 18.26 13.70 -10.98
CA LYS A 290 19.58 13.30 -10.47
C LYS A 290 20.52 13.00 -11.63
N ALA A 291 20.07 12.19 -12.60
CA ALA A 291 20.88 11.79 -13.75
C ALA A 291 21.36 12.96 -14.63
N VAL A 292 20.65 14.09 -14.65
CA VAL A 292 21.06 15.31 -15.35
C VAL A 292 22.32 15.98 -14.77
N HIS A 293 22.62 15.73 -13.49
CA HIS A 293 23.76 16.32 -12.77
C HIS A 293 24.98 15.38 -12.70
N GLU A 294 24.84 14.11 -13.08
CA GLU A 294 25.95 13.16 -13.11
C GLU A 294 26.91 13.45 -14.28
N THR A 295 28.14 12.92 -14.19
CA THR A 295 29.15 13.02 -15.23
C THR A 295 29.68 11.63 -15.61
N PRO A 296 29.50 11.17 -16.87
CA PRO A 296 28.70 11.79 -17.93
C PRO A 296 27.20 11.86 -17.58
N ARG A 297 26.50 12.84 -18.17
CA ARG A 297 25.05 13.04 -17.98
C ARG A 297 24.26 11.80 -18.40
N GLY A 298 23.11 11.62 -17.77
CA GLY A 298 22.20 10.51 -18.02
C GLY A 298 22.55 9.23 -17.25
N LYS A 299 23.73 9.13 -16.60
CA LYS A 299 24.03 8.04 -15.67
C LYS A 299 23.30 8.20 -14.34
N CYS A 300 23.17 7.11 -13.58
CA CYS A 300 22.59 7.16 -12.24
C CYS A 300 23.59 7.65 -11.19
N ASN A 301 23.09 8.34 -10.17
CA ASN A 301 23.88 8.64 -8.98
C ASN A 301 24.02 7.38 -8.11
N GLU A 302 25.17 6.71 -8.22
CA GLU A 302 25.42 5.45 -7.51
C GLU A 302 25.54 5.60 -6.00
N LYS A 303 25.84 6.79 -5.48
CA LYS A 303 25.81 7.05 -4.03
C LYS A 303 24.36 6.99 -3.50
N ILE A 304 23.40 7.54 -4.24
CA ILE A 304 21.97 7.47 -3.92
C ILE A 304 21.47 6.03 -4.03
N ASN A 305 21.73 5.35 -5.15
CA ASN A 305 21.30 3.96 -5.38
C ASN A 305 21.88 3.01 -4.32
N LYS A 306 23.17 3.13 -3.99
CA LYS A 306 23.83 2.36 -2.93
C LYS A 306 23.20 2.63 -1.56
N GLY A 307 22.84 3.87 -1.24
CA GLY A 307 22.17 4.20 0.02
C GLY A 307 20.76 3.62 0.12
N ILE A 308 19.99 3.62 -0.96
CA ILE A 308 18.65 2.99 -1.07
C ILE A 308 18.76 1.46 -0.97
N SER A 309 19.77 0.85 -1.60
CA SER A 309 19.99 -0.61 -1.58
C SER A 309 20.18 -1.19 -0.17
N PHE A 310 20.55 -0.39 0.84
CA PHE A 310 20.60 -0.85 2.24
C PHE A 310 19.22 -1.15 2.83
N TYR A 311 18.17 -0.44 2.39
CA TYR A 311 16.78 -0.70 2.74
C TYR A 311 16.25 -1.90 1.94
N ASN A 312 16.36 -1.85 0.61
CA ASN A 312 15.83 -2.88 -0.29
C ASN A 312 16.39 -4.28 0.00
N ARG A 313 17.70 -4.42 0.31
CA ARG A 313 18.29 -5.74 0.66
C ARG A 313 17.78 -6.36 1.96
N ARG A 314 17.11 -5.59 2.83
CA ARG A 314 16.57 -6.07 4.12
C ARG A 314 15.05 -6.14 4.18
N LEU A 315 14.37 -5.46 3.27
CA LEU A 315 12.91 -5.50 3.15
C LEU A 315 12.34 -6.93 2.99
N PRO A 316 12.93 -7.87 2.21
CA PRO A 316 12.45 -9.25 2.15
C PRO A 316 12.42 -9.93 3.52
N GLN A 317 13.53 -9.85 4.27
CA GLN A 317 13.61 -10.46 5.61
C GLN A 317 12.58 -9.85 6.56
N LEU A 318 12.42 -8.52 6.55
CA LEU A 318 11.41 -7.85 7.37
C LEU A 318 9.99 -8.35 7.05
N LEU A 319 9.66 -8.57 5.78
CA LEU A 319 8.35 -9.07 5.36
C LEU A 319 8.14 -10.54 5.77
N HIS A 320 9.17 -11.38 5.70
CA HIS A 320 9.12 -12.75 6.26
C HIS A 320 9.03 -12.77 7.80
N ASP A 321 9.71 -11.85 8.49
CA ASP A 321 9.60 -11.68 9.94
C ASP A 321 8.19 -11.23 10.35
N LEU A 322 7.51 -10.41 9.54
CA LEU A 322 6.10 -10.06 9.73
C LEU A 322 5.19 -11.26 9.44
N GLN A 323 5.47 -12.03 8.39
CA GLN A 323 4.70 -13.22 8.02
C GLN A 323 4.73 -14.33 9.07
N SER A 324 5.88 -14.56 9.69
CA SER A 324 6.01 -15.54 10.79
C SER A 324 5.32 -15.10 12.09
N LYS A 325 5.18 -13.78 12.32
CA LYS A 325 4.59 -13.21 13.56
C LYS A 325 3.10 -12.89 13.45
N LEU A 326 2.55 -12.72 12.24
CA LEU A 326 1.20 -12.19 12.01
C LEU A 326 0.34 -13.19 11.21
N PRO A 327 -0.56 -13.95 11.86
CA PRO A 327 -1.31 -15.00 11.20
C PRO A 327 -2.11 -14.53 9.97
N GLY A 328 -1.93 -15.22 8.86
CA GLY A 328 -2.57 -14.88 7.57
C GLY A 328 -2.01 -13.64 6.88
N PHE A 329 -0.95 -13.00 7.39
CA PHE A 329 -0.19 -12.03 6.61
C PHE A 329 0.49 -12.74 5.43
N THR A 330 0.21 -12.25 4.23
CA THR A 330 0.81 -12.72 2.98
C THR A 330 1.24 -11.49 2.20
N PHE A 331 2.36 -11.60 1.48
CA PHE A 331 2.88 -10.49 0.70
C PHE A 331 3.44 -10.96 -0.63
N VAL A 332 3.33 -10.11 -1.63
CA VAL A 332 4.17 -10.09 -2.83
C VAL A 332 5.10 -8.89 -2.70
N LEU A 333 6.40 -9.13 -2.80
CA LEU A 333 7.41 -8.07 -2.88
C LEU A 333 7.75 -7.86 -4.36
N ALA A 334 7.46 -6.67 -4.88
CA ALA A 334 7.76 -6.28 -6.24
C ALA A 334 9.06 -5.47 -6.31
N ASP A 335 9.94 -5.84 -7.24
CA ASP A 335 11.26 -5.24 -7.40
C ASP A 335 11.20 -4.07 -8.39
N LEU A 336 10.52 -3.00 -7.96
CA LEU A 336 10.51 -1.73 -8.69
C LEU A 336 11.93 -1.14 -8.84
N PHE A 337 12.85 -1.49 -7.94
CA PHE A 337 14.23 -1.06 -8.00
C PHE A 337 14.98 -1.70 -9.18
N GLY A 338 15.01 -3.03 -9.21
CA GLY A 338 15.63 -3.82 -10.27
C GLY A 338 14.99 -3.54 -11.63
N PHE A 339 13.65 -3.52 -11.71
CA PHE A 339 12.92 -3.22 -12.93
C PHE A 339 13.32 -1.86 -13.55
N LEU A 340 13.41 -0.78 -12.74
CA LEU A 340 13.79 0.54 -13.28
C LEU A 340 15.28 0.66 -13.63
N LEU A 341 16.14 -0.25 -13.12
CA LEU A 341 17.52 -0.37 -13.61
C LEU A 341 17.57 -1.15 -14.93
N GLU A 342 16.89 -2.30 -15.00
CA GLU A 342 16.78 -3.12 -16.20
C GLU A 342 16.20 -2.33 -17.37
N MET A 343 15.07 -1.62 -17.16
CA MET A 343 14.45 -0.78 -18.19
C MET A 343 15.36 0.36 -18.70
N ARG A 344 16.44 0.70 -17.99
CA ARG A 344 17.44 1.67 -18.47
C ARG A 344 18.49 1.06 -19.37
N GLU A 345 18.76 -0.23 -19.24
CA GLU A 345 19.75 -0.98 -20.02
C GLU A 345 19.11 -1.72 -21.20
N THR A 346 17.96 -2.35 -20.98
CA THR A 346 17.26 -3.22 -21.95
C THR A 346 15.87 -2.71 -22.34
N GLY A 347 15.51 -1.46 -21.99
CA GLY A 347 14.21 -0.85 -22.30
C GLY A 347 13.80 -0.92 -23.78
N ILE A 348 14.77 -0.96 -24.69
CA ILE A 348 14.57 -1.15 -26.14
C ILE A 348 13.78 -2.43 -26.47
N ASN A 349 13.97 -3.51 -25.70
CA ASN A 349 13.24 -4.78 -25.86
C ASN A 349 11.73 -4.63 -25.57
N HIS A 350 11.35 -3.56 -24.87
CA HIS A 350 9.97 -3.20 -24.53
C HIS A 350 9.48 -1.97 -25.30
N GLY A 351 10.20 -1.53 -26.35
CA GLY A 351 9.88 -0.33 -27.14
C GLY A 351 10.22 1.00 -26.46
N ILE A 352 10.92 0.99 -25.32
CA ILE A 352 11.37 2.20 -24.62
C ILE A 352 12.73 2.61 -25.17
N LEU A 353 12.75 3.71 -25.92
CA LEU A 353 13.92 4.23 -26.64
C LEU A 353 14.70 5.26 -25.80
N GLU A 354 14.01 6.03 -24.97
CA GLU A 354 14.59 7.10 -24.16
C GLU A 354 14.46 6.76 -22.67
N THR A 355 15.59 6.47 -22.02
CA THR A 355 15.66 5.90 -20.67
C THR A 355 16.17 6.85 -19.60
N TRP A 356 16.56 8.09 -19.93
CA TRP A 356 17.15 9.03 -18.97
C TRP A 356 16.65 10.47 -19.10
N LYS A 357 16.27 10.91 -20.30
CA LYS A 357 15.64 12.21 -20.54
C LYS A 357 14.15 12.14 -20.18
N PRO A 358 13.60 13.12 -19.43
CA PRO A 358 12.17 13.16 -19.17
C PRO A 358 11.39 13.61 -20.41
N CYS A 359 10.18 13.08 -20.58
CA CYS A 359 9.29 13.52 -21.65
C CYS A 359 8.76 14.96 -21.41
N CYS A 360 8.60 15.39 -20.16
CA CYS A 360 8.15 16.71 -19.75
C CYS A 360 8.98 17.24 -18.56
N PRO A 361 9.59 18.43 -18.68
CA PRO A 361 9.82 19.15 -19.93
C PRO A 361 10.75 18.32 -20.84
N ASN A 362 10.60 18.39 -22.16
CA ASN A 362 11.40 17.60 -23.11
C ASN A 362 12.84 18.15 -23.28
N THR A 363 13.55 18.36 -22.17
CA THR A 363 14.89 18.98 -22.09
C THR A 363 15.75 18.28 -21.03
N ILE A 364 17.05 18.60 -21.06
CA ILE A 364 18.07 18.19 -20.07
C ILE A 364 18.78 19.41 -19.47
N TYR A 365 18.24 20.61 -19.73
CA TYR A 365 18.82 21.90 -19.35
C TYR A 365 17.79 22.72 -18.58
N GLY A 366 18.26 23.44 -17.56
CA GLY A 366 17.40 24.21 -16.67
C GLY A 366 16.70 23.34 -15.60
N ASP A 367 15.58 23.85 -15.11
CA ASP A 367 14.68 23.15 -14.19
C ASP A 367 13.94 22.02 -14.93
N LEU A 368 13.97 20.79 -14.40
CA LEU A 368 13.29 19.62 -14.95
C LEU A 368 11.87 19.43 -14.37
N GLN A 369 11.29 20.43 -13.71
CA GLN A 369 9.90 20.44 -13.33
C GLN A 369 9.00 20.61 -14.57
N CYS A 370 8.10 19.65 -14.80
CA CYS A 370 7.03 19.76 -15.80
C CYS A 370 6.01 20.81 -15.36
N ARG A 371 5.90 21.92 -16.09
CA ARG A 371 5.06 23.09 -15.75
C ARG A 371 3.72 23.06 -16.51
N PRO A 372 2.72 23.86 -16.07
CA PRO A 372 1.45 23.99 -16.77
C PRO A 372 1.65 24.40 -18.23
N ASN A 373 1.11 23.59 -19.14
CA ASN A 373 1.18 23.73 -20.59
C ASN A 373 2.56 23.57 -21.23
N ASP A 374 3.54 22.99 -20.52
CA ASP A 374 4.78 22.52 -21.15
C ASP A 374 4.46 21.53 -22.27
N VAL A 375 5.20 21.62 -23.39
CA VAL A 375 5.05 20.69 -24.51
C VAL A 375 5.83 19.40 -24.19
N PRO A 376 5.14 18.25 -24.01
CA PRO A 376 5.82 16.98 -23.77
C PRO A 376 6.47 16.45 -25.06
N CYS A 377 7.30 15.43 -24.92
CA CYS A 377 7.86 14.67 -26.04
C CYS A 377 6.74 14.16 -27.00
N PRO A 378 7.01 14.07 -28.32
CA PRO A 378 6.00 13.69 -29.31
C PRO A 378 5.39 12.30 -29.05
N ASN A 379 6.22 11.32 -28.69
CA ASN A 379 5.79 9.95 -28.39
C ASN A 379 6.13 9.56 -26.95
N ARG A 380 5.13 9.65 -26.07
CA ARG A 380 5.23 9.28 -24.64
C ARG A 380 5.39 7.77 -24.42
N ASN A 381 5.02 6.94 -25.39
CA ASN A 381 5.11 5.48 -25.26
C ASN A 381 6.52 4.93 -25.50
N THR A 382 7.50 5.78 -25.85
CA THR A 382 8.91 5.40 -26.02
C THR A 382 9.83 5.92 -24.92
N HIS A 383 9.29 6.59 -23.89
CA HIS A 383 10.06 7.20 -22.81
C HIS A 383 9.88 6.42 -21.49
N LEU A 384 10.97 6.23 -20.74
CA LEU A 384 10.93 5.62 -19.42
C LEU A 384 10.25 6.55 -18.39
N PHE A 385 10.58 7.84 -18.46
CA PHE A 385 10.10 8.85 -17.51
C PHE A 385 9.19 9.88 -18.20
N PHE A 386 8.06 10.18 -17.58
CA PHE A 386 7.23 11.31 -17.99
C PHE A 386 7.86 12.62 -17.49
N ASP A 387 8.08 12.72 -16.19
CA ASP A 387 8.79 13.81 -15.51
C ASP A 387 9.91 13.19 -14.65
N ASN A 388 9.88 13.26 -13.31
CA ASN A 388 10.66 12.35 -12.47
C ASN A 388 9.98 10.99 -12.24
N HIS A 389 8.75 10.80 -12.69
CA HIS A 389 7.96 9.58 -12.50
C HIS A 389 7.86 8.77 -13.80
N PRO A 390 7.60 7.45 -13.73
CA PRO A 390 7.43 6.62 -14.92
C PRO A 390 6.30 7.08 -15.84
N THR A 391 6.47 6.88 -17.14
CA THR A 391 5.35 6.99 -18.10
C THR A 391 4.30 5.90 -17.85
N GLN A 392 3.08 6.10 -18.35
CA GLN A 392 2.03 5.08 -18.19
C GLN A 392 2.39 3.75 -18.86
N ILE A 393 3.17 3.75 -19.95
CA ILE A 393 3.56 2.50 -20.63
C ILE A 393 4.49 1.67 -19.74
N VAL A 394 5.38 2.32 -18.98
CA VAL A 394 6.26 1.66 -18.00
C VAL A 394 5.45 1.15 -16.81
N ASN A 395 4.48 1.93 -16.34
CA ASN A 395 3.51 1.48 -15.33
C ASN A 395 2.71 0.26 -15.79
N GLN A 396 2.38 0.17 -17.09
CA GLN A 396 1.70 -0.97 -17.68
C GLN A 396 2.59 -2.21 -17.73
N ILE A 397 3.82 -2.08 -18.28
CA ILE A 397 4.80 -3.16 -18.36
C ILE A 397 5.05 -3.75 -16.97
N PHE A 398 5.30 -2.90 -15.97
CA PHE A 398 5.54 -3.37 -14.59
C PHE A 398 4.33 -4.08 -13.97
N ALA A 399 3.10 -3.65 -14.27
CA ALA A 399 1.90 -4.34 -13.80
C ALA A 399 1.81 -5.76 -14.38
N SER A 400 2.06 -5.93 -15.68
CA SER A 400 1.99 -7.22 -16.37
C SER A 400 3.11 -8.20 -15.99
N LEU A 401 4.17 -7.77 -15.30
CA LEU A 401 5.15 -8.69 -14.71
C LEU A 401 4.58 -9.47 -13.50
N TYR A 402 3.57 -8.92 -12.81
CA TYR A 402 3.02 -9.49 -11.58
C TYR A 402 1.56 -9.92 -11.67
N PHE A 403 0.83 -9.43 -12.67
CA PHE A 403 -0.59 -9.72 -12.87
C PHE A 403 -0.82 -10.06 -14.35
N ASN A 404 -1.12 -11.33 -14.64
CA ASN A 404 -1.46 -11.85 -15.96
C ASN A 404 -2.77 -12.65 -15.89
#